data_AF-A0A1E3X6C8-F1
#
_entry.id   AF-A0A1E3X6C8-F1
#
_cell.length_a   1.000
_cell.length_b   1.000
_cell.length_c   1.000
_cell.angle_alpha   90.00
_cell.angle_beta   90.00
_cell.angle_gamma   90.00
#
_symmetry.space_group_name_H-M   'P 1'
#
loop_
_entity.id
_entity.type
_entity.pdbx_description
1 polymer ?
#
loop_
_entity_poly.entity_id
_entity_poly.type
_entity_poly.pdbx_seq_one_letter_code
_entity_poly.pdbx_strand_id
1 'polypeptide(L)'
;MKSFKDKIHIPVDVKVGRMIDKRKKKLGGLRYVDFLKNEEIHAKEEALDNGPKTMLLYKKNIKQKNVQTIFANGPFGLIENRSFRFGTYQLARIFLENRHAFKVYGGGELNHGFNLFSKRFNIDTEKLGERCYAGNGMLQYIASEGDLPGLRALSYGIIKN
;
A
#
# COMPACT_ATOMS: atom_id res chain seq x y z
N MET A 1 -20.14 2.94 -5.23
CA MET A 1 -19.23 4.04 -4.83
C MET A 1 -19.93 5.25 -4.22
N LYS A 2 -21.10 5.72 -4.73
CA LYS A 2 -21.78 6.92 -4.17
C LYS A 2 -22.07 6.83 -2.66
N SER A 3 -22.40 5.64 -2.15
CA SER A 3 -22.69 5.35 -0.74
C SER A 3 -21.46 5.33 0.19
N PHE A 4 -20.24 5.40 -0.33
CA PHE A 4 -18.99 5.33 0.46
C PHE A 4 -18.00 6.43 0.09
N LYS A 5 -18.50 7.54 -0.47
CA LYS A 5 -17.66 8.63 -0.99
C LYS A 5 -16.75 9.26 0.07
N ASP A 6 -17.17 9.25 1.32
CA ASP A 6 -16.45 9.74 2.50
C ASP A 6 -15.42 8.73 3.06
N LYS A 7 -15.50 7.47 2.62
CA LYS A 7 -14.64 6.36 3.05
C LYS A 7 -13.61 5.95 2.01
N ILE A 8 -13.96 6.06 0.73
CA ILE A 8 -13.08 5.71 -0.39
C ILE A 8 -12.36 6.97 -0.87
N HIS A 9 -11.09 7.08 -0.51
CA HIS A 9 -10.21 8.16 -0.95
C HIS A 9 -9.40 7.70 -2.17
N ILE A 10 -9.58 8.38 -3.30
CA ILE A 10 -8.80 8.15 -4.52
C ILE A 10 -7.63 9.14 -4.60
N PRO A 11 -6.55 8.81 -5.33
CA PRO A 11 -5.45 9.74 -5.56
C PRO A 11 -5.91 11.05 -6.17
N VAL A 12 -5.38 12.17 -5.66
CA VAL A 12 -5.60 13.52 -6.21
C VAL A 12 -4.44 13.97 -7.09
N ASP A 13 -3.29 13.31 -6.95
CA ASP A 13 -2.13 13.44 -7.81
C ASP A 13 -1.37 12.12 -7.89
N VAL A 14 -0.72 11.88 -9.03
CA VAL A 14 0.05 10.67 -9.28
C VAL A 14 1.36 11.00 -9.96
N LYS A 15 2.36 10.16 -9.73
CA LYS A 15 3.58 10.19 -10.52
C LYS A 15 3.40 9.29 -11.73
N VAL A 16 3.53 9.89 -12.91
CA VAL A 16 3.43 9.17 -14.17
C VAL A 16 4.78 8.94 -14.80
N GLY A 17 4.84 7.94 -15.68
CA GLY A 17 5.95 7.75 -16.59
C GLY A 17 5.51 7.03 -17.85
N ARG A 18 6.34 7.15 -18.89
CA ARG A 18 6.17 6.42 -20.15
C ARG A 18 7.14 5.25 -20.18
N MET A 19 6.62 4.06 -20.45
CA MET A 19 7.44 2.89 -20.75
C MET A 19 8.00 3.02 -22.17
N ILE A 20 9.34 3.11 -22.32
CA ILE A 20 9.97 3.40 -23.62
C ILE A 20 10.34 2.12 -24.38
N ASP A 21 10.62 1.02 -23.67
CA ASP A 21 11.04 -0.25 -24.27
C ASP A 21 10.01 -1.36 -23.99
N LYS A 22 9.77 -2.25 -24.97
CA LYS A 22 8.98 -3.49 -24.82
C LYS A 22 9.52 -4.38 -23.68
N ARG A 23 10.81 -4.24 -23.33
CA ARG A 23 11.45 -4.92 -22.19
C ARG A 23 11.21 -4.24 -20.82
N LYS A 24 10.41 -3.17 -20.76
CA LYS A 24 10.03 -2.44 -19.53
C LYS A 24 11.20 -1.91 -18.67
N LYS A 25 12.40 -1.75 -19.24
CA LYS A 25 13.61 -1.35 -18.48
C LYS A 25 13.91 0.15 -18.50
N LYS A 26 13.44 0.89 -19.51
CA LYS A 26 13.64 2.35 -19.61
C LYS A 26 12.32 3.10 -19.50
N LEU A 27 12.29 4.03 -18.56
CA LEU A 27 11.21 4.96 -18.32
C LEU A 27 11.67 6.37 -18.70
N GLY A 28 10.77 7.17 -19.25
CA GLY A 28 10.99 8.60 -19.46
C GLY A 28 9.69 9.38 -19.33
N GLY A 29 9.77 10.70 -19.50
CA GLY A 29 8.61 11.56 -19.31
C GLY A 29 8.08 11.53 -17.87
N LEU A 30 8.98 11.46 -16.88
CA LEU A 30 8.59 11.45 -15.47
C LEU A 30 8.03 12.83 -15.11
N ARG A 31 6.77 12.87 -14.70
CA ARG A 31 6.12 14.07 -14.17
C ARG A 31 5.06 13.70 -13.15
N TYR A 32 4.58 14.70 -12.42
CA TYR A 32 3.36 14.56 -11.66
C TYR A 32 2.17 15.00 -12.51
N VAL A 33 1.04 14.36 -12.30
CA VAL A 33 -0.27 14.75 -12.80
C VAL A 33 -1.13 15.10 -11.60
N ASP A 34 -1.65 16.32 -11.58
CA ASP A 34 -2.52 16.84 -10.53
C ASP A 34 -3.97 16.97 -11.01
N PHE A 35 -4.82 16.05 -10.58
CA PHE A 35 -6.22 16.02 -11.01
C PHE A 35 -7.03 17.18 -10.45
N LEU A 36 -6.59 17.83 -9.37
CA LEU A 36 -7.25 19.02 -8.82
C LEU A 36 -7.04 20.25 -9.71
N LYS A 37 -6.05 20.20 -10.61
CA LYS A 37 -5.79 21.22 -11.63
C LYS A 37 -6.34 20.83 -13.01
N ASN A 38 -7.15 19.78 -13.09
CA ASN A 38 -7.62 19.18 -14.34
C ASN A 38 -6.46 18.75 -15.26
N GLU A 39 -5.31 18.37 -14.70
CA GLU A 39 -4.25 17.74 -15.49
C GLU A 39 -4.66 16.30 -15.81
N GLU A 40 -4.30 15.84 -17.02
CA GLU A 40 -4.64 14.51 -17.49
C GLU A 40 -3.39 13.64 -17.67
N ILE A 41 -3.59 12.33 -17.56
CA ILE A 41 -2.59 11.33 -17.96
C ILE A 41 -2.71 11.15 -19.47
N HIS A 42 -1.63 11.39 -20.21
CA HIS A 42 -1.65 11.24 -21.66
C HIS A 42 -1.63 9.75 -22.05
N ALA A 43 -2.11 9.42 -23.26
CA ALA A 43 -2.27 8.03 -23.72
C ALA A 43 -1.01 7.15 -23.69
N LYS A 44 0.19 7.73 -23.62
CA LYS A 44 1.48 7.01 -23.55
C LYS A 44 2.08 6.99 -22.12
N GLU A 45 1.37 7.51 -21.15
CA GLU A 45 1.78 7.60 -19.76
C GLU A 45 0.96 6.64 -18.90
N GLU A 46 1.59 6.10 -17.86
CA GLU A 46 0.94 5.26 -16.86
C GLU A 46 1.14 5.91 -15.49
N ALA A 47 0.10 5.90 -14.64
CA ALA A 47 0.24 6.23 -13.22
C ALA A 47 0.93 5.07 -12.50
N LEU A 48 2.14 5.33 -12.01
CA LEU A 48 3.03 4.29 -11.48
C LEU A 48 3.35 4.48 -10.01
N ASP A 49 2.97 5.59 -9.39
CA ASP A 49 3.06 5.83 -7.95
C ASP A 49 2.12 6.98 -7.53
N ASN A 50 1.82 7.07 -6.24
CA ASN A 50 1.09 8.21 -5.69
C ASN A 50 1.96 9.48 -5.65
N GLY A 51 1.31 10.63 -5.85
CA GLY A 51 1.95 11.92 -5.71
C GLY A 51 2.01 12.44 -4.26
N PRO A 52 2.78 13.53 -4.02
CA PRO A 52 2.92 14.13 -2.70
C PRO A 52 1.61 14.63 -2.09
N LYS A 53 0.68 15.17 -2.90
CA LYS A 53 -0.59 15.70 -2.37
C LYS A 53 -1.50 14.57 -1.87
N THR A 54 -1.51 13.46 -2.59
CA THR A 54 -2.23 12.24 -2.23
C THR A 54 -1.70 11.67 -0.93
N MET A 55 -0.37 11.54 -0.80
CA MET A 55 0.20 11.02 0.44
C MET A 55 -0.02 11.96 1.63
N LEU A 56 0.01 13.27 1.42
CA LEU A 56 -0.35 14.26 2.45
C LEU A 56 -1.81 14.12 2.87
N LEU A 57 -2.73 13.96 1.91
CA LEU A 57 -4.15 13.76 2.16
C LEU A 57 -4.39 12.47 2.97
N TYR A 58 -3.78 11.35 2.57
CA TYR A 58 -3.92 10.08 3.29
C TYR A 58 -3.40 10.18 4.72
N LYS A 59 -2.23 10.79 4.91
CA LYS A 59 -1.66 11.04 6.24
C LYS A 59 -2.59 11.89 7.11
N LYS A 60 -3.18 12.95 6.54
CA LYS A 60 -4.14 13.81 7.24
C LYS A 60 -5.39 13.03 7.65
N ASN A 61 -5.98 12.26 6.73
CA ASN A 61 -7.20 11.50 6.99
C ASN A 61 -7.00 10.44 8.08
N ILE A 62 -5.88 9.72 8.04
CA ILE A 62 -5.54 8.70 9.05
C ILE A 62 -5.38 9.35 10.45
N LYS A 63 -4.75 10.53 10.53
CA LYS A 63 -4.60 11.26 11.80
C LYS A 63 -5.93 11.82 12.32
N GLN A 64 -6.74 12.44 11.46
CA GLN A 64 -7.99 13.10 11.87
C GLN A 64 -9.06 12.12 12.36
N LYS A 65 -9.11 10.92 11.79
CA LYS A 65 -10.17 9.93 12.11
C LYS A 65 -9.87 9.08 13.35
N ASN A 66 -8.82 9.39 14.13
CA ASN A 66 -8.38 8.59 15.29
C ASN A 66 -8.40 7.09 14.97
N VAL A 67 -7.77 6.72 13.85
CA VAL A 67 -7.77 5.34 13.35
C VAL A 67 -7.16 4.41 14.40
N GLN A 68 -7.92 3.41 14.83
CA GLN A 68 -7.49 2.41 15.81
C GLN A 68 -6.79 1.21 15.18
N THR A 69 -7.05 0.95 13.89
CA THR A 69 -6.43 -0.16 13.16
C THR A 69 -6.08 0.26 11.75
N ILE A 70 -4.84 -0.02 11.34
CA ILE A 70 -4.38 0.18 9.97
C ILE A 70 -4.04 -1.19 9.38
N PHE A 71 -4.69 -1.50 8.26
CA PHE A 71 -4.42 -2.69 7.47
C PHE A 71 -3.88 -2.27 6.10
N ALA A 72 -2.77 -2.87 5.65
CA ALA A 72 -2.24 -2.64 4.31
C ALA A 72 -1.86 -3.95 3.60
N ASN A 73 -2.33 -4.10 2.36
CA ASN A 73 -1.94 -5.19 1.49
C ASN A 73 -1.59 -4.64 0.10
N GLY A 74 -0.29 -4.61 -0.22
CA GLY A 74 0.24 -4.11 -1.50
C GLY A 74 0.85 -2.70 -1.44
N PRO A 75 1.82 -2.39 -2.31
CA PRO A 75 2.43 -1.07 -2.43
C PRO A 75 1.53 -0.07 -3.18
N PHE A 76 1.84 1.23 -3.08
CA PHE A 76 1.16 2.27 -3.88
C PHE A 76 1.74 2.49 -5.27
N GLY A 77 2.97 2.01 -5.52
CA GLY A 77 3.66 2.22 -6.77
C GLY A 77 4.58 1.07 -7.15
N LEU A 78 5.19 1.18 -8.34
CA LEU A 78 6.08 0.19 -8.93
C LEU A 78 7.40 0.10 -8.14
N ILE A 79 7.40 -0.70 -7.09
CA ILE A 79 8.46 -0.74 -6.07
C ILE A 79 9.81 -1.18 -6.64
N GLU A 80 9.83 -1.91 -7.74
CA GLU A 80 11.02 -2.36 -8.46
C GLU A 80 11.80 -1.17 -9.00
N ASN A 81 11.10 -0.08 -9.38
CA ASN A 81 11.73 1.10 -9.95
C ASN A 81 11.91 2.21 -8.92
N ARG A 82 13.15 2.71 -8.76
CA ARG A 82 13.49 3.76 -7.78
C ARG A 82 12.68 5.05 -7.95
N SER A 83 12.21 5.34 -9.16
CA SER A 83 11.41 6.53 -9.46
C SER A 83 10.00 6.45 -8.88
N PHE A 84 9.49 5.27 -8.54
CA PHE A 84 8.08 5.01 -8.20
C PHE A 84 7.91 4.32 -6.84
N ARG A 85 8.80 4.65 -5.89
CA ARG A 85 8.77 4.12 -4.51
C ARG A 85 8.27 5.12 -3.49
N PHE A 86 8.00 6.36 -3.90
CA PHE A 86 7.70 7.47 -3.02
C PHE A 86 6.40 7.21 -2.24
N GLY A 87 5.32 6.81 -2.90
CA GLY A 87 4.04 6.56 -2.25
C GLY A 87 4.16 5.45 -1.20
N THR A 88 4.76 4.32 -1.57
CA THR A 88 4.99 3.20 -0.64
C THR A 88 5.94 3.57 0.50
N TYR A 89 6.95 4.41 0.26
CA TYR A 89 7.82 4.92 1.32
C TYR A 89 7.04 5.82 2.29
N GLN A 90 6.19 6.70 1.78
CA GLN A 90 5.32 7.53 2.61
C GLN A 90 4.31 6.69 3.41
N LEU A 91 3.83 5.57 2.87
CA LEU A 91 3.01 4.62 3.63
C LEU A 91 3.76 4.06 4.84
N ALA A 92 5.02 3.63 4.67
CA ALA A 92 5.86 3.18 5.79
C ALA A 92 6.03 4.29 6.85
N ARG A 93 6.23 5.55 6.40
CA ARG A 93 6.30 6.71 7.31
C ARG A 93 5.01 6.92 8.10
N ILE A 94 3.84 6.77 7.46
CA ILE A 94 2.55 6.88 8.14
C ILE A 94 2.41 5.78 9.21
N PHE A 95 2.84 4.55 8.91
CA PHE A 95 2.85 3.44 9.88
C PHE A 95 3.74 3.72 11.09
N LEU A 96 4.94 4.28 10.89
CA LEU A 96 5.86 4.63 11.98
C LEU A 96 5.37 5.81 12.83
N GLU A 97 4.78 6.82 12.18
CA GLU A 97 4.28 8.01 12.89
C GLU A 97 3.00 7.72 13.69
N ASN A 98 2.19 6.76 13.26
CA ASN A 98 1.01 6.36 14.02
C ASN A 98 1.40 5.36 15.12
N ARG A 99 1.53 5.85 16.36
CA ARG A 99 1.93 5.04 17.53
C ARG A 99 0.76 4.41 18.28
N HIS A 100 -0.48 4.74 17.93
CA HIS A 100 -1.67 4.32 18.67
C HIS A 100 -2.42 3.19 17.98
N ALA A 101 -2.44 3.18 16.65
CA ALA A 101 -3.15 2.17 15.90
C ALA A 101 -2.46 0.80 15.99
N PHE A 102 -3.25 -0.25 16.13
CA PHE A 102 -2.81 -1.60 15.77
C PHE A 102 -2.56 -1.64 14.26
N LYS A 103 -1.39 -2.13 13.84
CA LYS A 103 -0.95 -2.10 12.44
C LYS A 103 -0.66 -3.51 11.99
N VAL A 104 -1.24 -3.90 10.86
CA VAL A 104 -0.93 -5.15 10.18
C VAL A 104 -0.67 -4.85 8.70
N TYR A 105 0.36 -5.46 8.14
CA TYR A 105 0.66 -5.33 6.73
C TYR A 105 1.10 -6.66 6.12
N GLY A 106 0.89 -6.81 4.83
CA GLY A 106 1.32 -7.99 4.09
C GLY A 106 1.23 -7.82 2.59
N GLY A 107 1.35 -8.95 1.89
CA GLY A 107 1.57 -8.99 0.44
C GLY A 107 3.07 -8.95 0.11
N GLY A 108 3.50 -9.82 -0.80
CA GLY A 108 4.92 -10.03 -1.12
C GLY A 108 5.64 -8.74 -1.54
N GLU A 109 5.01 -7.94 -2.39
CA GLU A 109 5.59 -6.68 -2.89
C GLU A 109 5.67 -5.59 -1.81
N LEU A 110 4.67 -5.47 -0.94
CA LEU A 110 4.72 -4.51 0.16
C LEU A 110 5.80 -4.89 1.18
N ASN A 111 5.87 -6.17 1.54
CA ASN A 111 6.92 -6.72 2.39
C ASN A 111 8.31 -6.46 1.79
N HIS A 112 8.47 -6.69 0.48
CA HIS A 112 9.70 -6.39 -0.24
C HIS A 112 10.05 -4.90 -0.17
N GLY A 113 9.08 -4.01 -0.41
CA GLY A 113 9.25 -2.56 -0.33
C GLY A 113 9.71 -2.10 1.05
N PHE A 114 9.03 -2.52 2.12
CA PHE A 114 9.39 -2.14 3.48
C PHE A 114 10.79 -2.66 3.89
N ASN A 115 11.10 -3.91 3.53
CA ASN A 115 12.45 -4.47 3.75
C ASN A 115 13.53 -3.69 2.98
N LEU A 116 13.24 -3.26 1.76
CA LEU A 116 14.15 -2.43 0.96
C LEU A 116 14.40 -1.08 1.64
N PHE A 117 13.36 -0.46 2.19
CA PHE A 117 13.47 0.83 2.87
C PHE A 117 14.20 0.73 4.20
N SER A 118 14.05 -0.38 4.92
CA SER A 118 14.83 -0.66 6.12
C SER A 118 16.32 -0.57 5.86
N LYS A 119 16.79 -1.30 4.84
CA LYS A 119 18.21 -1.38 4.46
C LYS A 119 18.78 -0.07 3.94
N ARG A 120 17.95 0.81 3.34
CA ARG A 120 18.43 2.01 2.63
C ARG A 120 18.16 3.32 3.34
N PHE A 121 17.15 3.37 4.20
CA PHE A 121 16.65 4.60 4.82
C PHE A 121 16.49 4.45 6.33
N ASN A 122 17.07 3.40 6.92
CA ASN A 122 17.04 3.12 8.35
C ASN A 122 15.60 3.08 8.92
N ILE A 123 14.67 2.52 8.13
CA ILE A 123 13.32 2.23 8.61
C ILE A 123 13.39 1.00 9.52
N ASP A 124 13.00 1.19 10.76
CA ASP A 124 12.84 0.12 11.73
C ASP A 124 11.57 -0.68 11.40
N THR A 125 11.76 -1.91 10.90
CA THR A 125 10.64 -2.76 10.49
C THR A 125 9.85 -3.31 11.66
N GLU A 126 10.46 -3.42 12.85
CA GLU A 126 9.78 -3.91 14.06
C GLU A 126 8.73 -2.89 14.53
N LYS A 127 8.96 -1.60 14.26
CA LYS A 127 8.02 -0.52 14.58
C LYS A 127 6.90 -0.32 13.56
N LEU A 128 6.93 -1.03 12.44
CA LEU A 128 5.87 -0.94 11.43
C LEU A 128 4.59 -1.66 11.87
N GLY A 129 4.69 -2.68 12.73
CA GLY A 129 3.55 -3.48 13.20
C GLY A 129 3.67 -4.93 12.76
N GLU A 130 2.55 -5.65 12.77
CA GLU A 130 2.49 -7.08 12.51
C GLU A 130 2.66 -7.38 11.01
N ARG A 131 3.67 -8.17 10.68
CA ARG A 131 3.96 -8.59 9.30
C ARG A 131 3.32 -9.93 8.99
N CYS A 132 2.41 -9.95 8.02
CA CYS A 132 1.83 -11.17 7.49
C CYS A 132 2.67 -11.71 6.31
N TYR A 133 3.08 -12.98 6.40
CA TYR A 133 3.84 -13.69 5.36
C TYR A 133 2.97 -14.62 4.50
N ALA A 134 1.69 -14.77 4.83
CA ALA A 134 0.80 -15.72 4.16
C ALA A 134 0.53 -15.38 2.69
N GLY A 135 0.91 -14.18 2.23
CA GLY A 135 0.68 -13.73 0.85
C GLY A 135 -0.80 -13.79 0.51
N ASN A 136 -1.16 -14.61 -0.49
CA ASN A 136 -2.56 -14.81 -0.88
C ASN A 136 -3.43 -15.37 0.25
N GLY A 137 -2.87 -16.12 1.21
CA GLY A 137 -3.59 -16.60 2.37
C GLY A 137 -4.18 -15.48 3.23
N MET A 138 -3.52 -14.31 3.29
CA MET A 138 -4.03 -13.12 3.98
C MET A 138 -5.31 -12.58 3.32
N LEU A 139 -5.30 -12.51 1.99
CA LEU A 139 -6.46 -12.04 1.22
C LEU A 139 -7.61 -13.04 1.28
N GLN A 140 -7.30 -14.34 1.17
CA GLN A 140 -8.32 -15.40 1.32
C GLN A 140 -8.95 -15.34 2.71
N TYR A 141 -8.14 -15.20 3.77
CA TYR A 141 -8.65 -15.07 5.14
C TYR A 141 -9.65 -13.92 5.27
N ILE A 142 -9.37 -12.75 4.69
CA ILE A 142 -10.27 -11.59 4.75
C ILE A 142 -11.52 -11.82 3.90
N ALA A 143 -11.34 -12.33 2.69
CA ALA A 143 -12.43 -12.54 1.74
C ALA A 143 -13.41 -13.65 2.20
N SER A 144 -12.92 -14.62 2.97
CA SER A 144 -13.70 -15.73 3.51
C SER A 144 -14.08 -15.54 4.98
N GLU A 145 -13.86 -14.36 5.56
CA GLU A 145 -14.16 -14.09 6.99
C GLU A 145 -13.52 -15.11 7.95
N GLY A 146 -12.30 -15.54 7.63
CA GLY A 146 -11.53 -16.51 8.41
C GLY A 146 -11.78 -17.97 8.06
N ASP A 147 -12.72 -18.25 7.15
CA ASP A 147 -13.08 -19.61 6.77
C ASP A 147 -12.11 -20.23 5.76
N LEU A 148 -10.91 -20.59 6.26
CA LEU A 148 -9.88 -21.26 5.47
C LEU A 148 -9.91 -22.78 5.73
N PRO A 149 -9.76 -23.63 4.70
CA PRO A 149 -9.80 -25.09 4.87
C PRO A 149 -8.83 -25.62 5.93
N GLY A 150 -7.60 -25.08 5.99
CA GLY A 150 -6.61 -25.46 6.99
C GLY A 150 -7.00 -25.06 8.42
N LEU A 151 -7.58 -23.87 8.62
CA LEU A 151 -8.08 -23.43 9.92
C LEU A 151 -9.31 -24.24 10.34
N ARG A 152 -10.20 -24.53 9.38
CA ARG A 152 -11.39 -25.35 9.60
C ARG A 152 -11.02 -26.78 10.01
N ALA A 153 -10.04 -27.39 9.35
CA ALA A 153 -9.54 -28.72 9.71
C ALA A 153 -9.02 -28.77 11.17
N LEU A 154 -8.29 -27.74 11.61
CA LEU A 154 -7.82 -27.64 12.99
C LEU A 154 -8.97 -27.53 14.00
N SER A 155 -10.07 -26.86 13.65
CA SER A 155 -11.23 -26.73 14.54
C SER A 155 -11.90 -28.07 14.87
N TYR A 156 -11.82 -29.05 13.97
CA TYR A 156 -12.32 -30.42 14.22
C TYR A 156 -11.38 -31.27 15.07
N GLY A 157 -10.09 -30.92 15.12
CA GLY A 157 -9.08 -31.61 15.92
C GLY A 157 -9.04 -31.18 17.39
N ILE A 158 -9.67 -30.04 17.72
CA ILE A 158 -9.88 -29.61 19.11
C ILE A 158 -11.08 -30.40 19.67
N ILE A 159 -10.83 -31.66 20.04
CA ILE A 159 -11.75 -32.39 20.91
C ILE A 159 -11.79 -31.60 22.22
N LYS A 160 -12.97 -31.09 22.58
CA LYS A 160 -13.22 -30.47 23.89
C LYS A 160 -12.96 -31.53 24.96
N ASN A 161 -11.79 -31.48 25.58
CA ASN A 161 -11.58 -32.08 26.90
C ASN A 161 -12.08 -31.10 27.97
#